data_AF-U9UU86-F1
#
_entry.id   AF-U9UU86-F1
#
_cell.length_a   1.000
_cell.length_b   1.000
_cell.length_c   1.000
_cell.angle_alpha   90.00
_cell.angle_beta   90.00
_cell.angle_gamma   90.00
#
_symmetry.space_group_name_H-M   'P 1'
#
loop_
_entity.id
_entity.type
_entity.pdbx_description
1 polymer ?
#
loop_
_entity_poly.entity_id
_entity_poly.type
_entity_poly.pdbx_seq_one_letter_code
_entity_poly.pdbx_strand_id
1 'polypeptide(L)'
;MQQEQSSPLHNILIERITSLVNNNEVASKQVKSSQRKTDKVPAGKCIRIRLYPKREEREKLRKWMGTARWTYNKCLHGITKENIKRNKKDLRAHFLNAKAFNTTPELKWVLETPMIFVIRLWMTC
;
A
#
# COMPACT_ATOMS: atom_id res chain seq x y z
N MET A 1 -23.72 32.20 -34.11
CA MET A 1 -23.93 30.76 -33.87
C MET A 1 -22.96 29.98 -34.75
N GLN A 2 -21.86 29.50 -34.20
CA GLN A 2 -20.91 28.66 -34.94
C GLN A 2 -21.01 27.26 -34.33
N GLN A 3 -21.44 26.30 -35.15
CA GLN A 3 -21.49 24.89 -34.79
C GLN A 3 -20.06 24.34 -34.85
N GLU A 4 -19.51 23.95 -33.70
CA GLU A 4 -18.27 23.18 -33.64
C GLU A 4 -18.53 21.80 -34.26
N GLN A 5 -18.04 21.60 -35.48
CA GLN A 5 -17.99 20.26 -36.08
C GLN A 5 -16.88 19.48 -35.39
N SER A 6 -17.27 18.59 -34.48
CA SER A 6 -16.34 17.69 -33.79
C SER A 6 -15.64 16.80 -34.82
N SER A 7 -14.32 16.74 -34.73
CA SER A 7 -13.50 15.97 -35.67
C SER A 7 -13.85 14.48 -35.61
N PRO A 8 -13.82 13.74 -36.74
CA PRO A 8 -14.20 12.32 -36.79
C PRO A 8 -13.43 11.45 -35.78
N LEU A 9 -12.18 11.85 -35.47
CA LEU A 9 -11.32 11.16 -34.50
C LEU A 9 -11.82 11.27 -33.06
N HIS A 10 -12.50 12.36 -32.70
CA HIS A 10 -13.04 12.54 -31.37
C HIS A 10 -14.19 11.58 -31.09
N ASN A 11 -15.06 11.36 -32.08
CA ASN A 11 -16.18 10.42 -31.96
C ASN A 11 -15.69 8.97 -31.87
N ILE A 12 -14.65 8.61 -32.64
CA ILE A 12 -14.00 7.29 -32.58
C ILE A 12 -13.34 7.05 -31.20
N LEU A 13 -12.73 8.08 -30.61
CA LEU A 13 -12.13 7.99 -29.29
C LEU A 13 -13.21 7.76 -28.22
N ILE A 14 -14.33 8.47 -28.31
CA ILE A 14 -15.47 8.30 -27.39
C ILE A 14 -16.02 6.87 -27.49
N GLU A 15 -16.27 6.35 -28.69
CA GLU A 15 -16.75 4.96 -28.86
C GLU A 15 -15.80 3.90 -28.30
N ARG A 16 -14.48 4.11 -28.45
CA ARG A 16 -13.46 3.25 -27.82
C ARG A 16 -13.48 3.34 -26.29
N ILE A 17 -13.68 4.52 -25.72
CA ILE A 17 -13.76 4.68 -24.26
C ILE A 17 -15.04 4.02 -23.73
N THR A 18 -16.18 4.22 -24.38
CA THR A 18 -17.47 3.62 -23.97
C THR A 18 -17.44 2.10 -24.06
N SER A 19 -16.84 1.53 -25.11
CA SER A 19 -16.67 0.07 -25.23
C SER A 19 -15.74 -0.50 -24.15
N LEU A 20 -14.68 0.20 -23.74
CA LEU A 20 -13.80 -0.21 -22.65
C LEU A 20 -14.50 -0.21 -21.27
N VAL A 21 -15.41 0.74 -21.03
CA VAL A 21 -16.19 0.80 -19.79
C VAL A 21 -17.23 -0.33 -19.73
N ASN A 22 -17.97 -0.56 -20.82
CA ASN A 22 -18.98 -1.63 -20.88
C ASN A 22 -18.37 -3.04 -20.72
N ASN A 23 -17.17 -3.28 -21.24
CA ASN A 23 -16.47 -4.56 -21.08
C ASN A 23 -16.02 -4.83 -19.63
N ASN A 24 -15.77 -3.78 -18.83
CA ASN A 24 -15.40 -3.92 -17.42
C ASN A 24 -16.61 -4.16 -16.51
N GLU A 25 -17.80 -3.65 -16.85
CA GLU A 25 -19.01 -3.93 -16.06
C GLU A 25 -19.46 -5.40 -16.20
N VAL A 26 -19.36 -5.96 -17.42
CA VAL A 26 -19.73 -7.38 -17.66
C VAL A 26 -18.74 -8.36 -17.03
N ALA A 27 -17.47 -7.99 -16.90
CA ALA A 27 -16.43 -8.83 -16.26
C ALA A 27 -16.52 -8.86 -14.72
N SER A 28 -17.41 -8.09 -14.10
CA SER A 28 -17.54 -8.00 -12.63
C SER A 28 -18.56 -8.96 -12.00
N LYS A 29 -19.18 -9.87 -12.79
CA LYS A 29 -19.97 -10.97 -12.21
C LYS A 29 -19.04 -11.89 -11.41
N GLN A 30 -18.95 -11.60 -10.12
CA GLN A 30 -18.23 -12.38 -9.13
C GLN A 30 -18.70 -13.83 -9.21
N VAL A 31 -17.86 -14.68 -9.78
CA VAL A 31 -17.91 -16.11 -9.54
C VAL A 31 -17.73 -16.26 -8.04
N LYS A 32 -18.82 -16.62 -7.34
CA LYS A 32 -18.82 -16.92 -5.91
C LYS A 32 -17.88 -18.12 -5.72
N SER A 33 -16.62 -17.84 -5.38
CA SER A 33 -15.64 -18.88 -5.16
C SER A 33 -16.14 -19.74 -4.00
N SER A 34 -16.35 -21.02 -4.27
CA SER A 34 -16.63 -22.03 -3.25
C SER A 34 -15.55 -21.90 -2.17
N GLN A 35 -15.93 -21.33 -1.02
CA GLN A 35 -15.02 -21.16 0.11
C GLN A 35 -14.60 -22.55 0.57
N ARG A 36 -13.40 -22.97 0.18
CA ARG A 36 -12.72 -24.10 0.82
C ARG A 36 -12.66 -23.77 2.32
N LYS A 37 -13.21 -24.64 3.15
CA LYS A 37 -13.09 -24.56 4.61
C LYS A 37 -11.63 -24.68 4.96
N THR A 38 -10.96 -23.53 5.06
CA THR A 38 -9.63 -23.42 5.62
C THR A 38 -9.79 -23.41 7.13
N ASP A 39 -9.03 -24.23 7.86
CA ASP A 39 -8.90 -24.24 9.32
C ASP A 39 -8.26 -22.94 9.82
N LYS A 40 -8.91 -21.80 9.54
CA LYS A 40 -8.48 -20.49 9.97
C LYS A 40 -8.79 -20.39 11.46
N VAL A 41 -7.77 -20.01 12.23
CA VAL A 41 -7.94 -19.58 13.61
C VAL A 41 -9.07 -18.56 13.64
N PRO A 42 -10.08 -18.73 14.51
CA PRO A 42 -11.20 -17.80 14.58
C PRO A 42 -10.67 -16.39 14.83
N ALA A 43 -11.19 -15.42 14.08
CA ALA A 43 -10.81 -14.03 14.24
C ALA A 43 -11.02 -13.63 15.71
N GLY A 44 -9.95 -13.19 16.37
CA GLY A 44 -10.02 -12.72 17.75
C GLY A 44 -11.00 -11.55 17.89
N LYS A 45 -11.43 -11.29 19.12
CA LYS A 45 -12.29 -10.14 19.42
C LYS A 45 -11.55 -8.85 19.03
N CYS A 46 -12.13 -8.08 18.11
CA CYS A 46 -11.62 -6.78 17.67
C CYS A 46 -12.40 -5.66 18.37
N ILE A 47 -11.68 -4.68 18.92
CA ILE A 47 -12.27 -3.45 19.46
C ILE A 47 -12.03 -2.34 18.44
N ARG A 48 -13.10 -1.80 17.87
CA ARG A 48 -13.02 -0.62 17.01
C ARG A 48 -12.97 0.64 17.87
N ILE A 49 -11.81 1.26 17.97
CA ILE A 49 -11.62 2.54 18.68
C ILE A 49 -11.73 3.67 17.65
N ARG A 50 -12.63 4.63 17.89
CA ARG A 50 -12.74 5.85 17.07
C ARG A 50 -11.96 6.97 17.74
N LEU A 51 -10.95 7.48 17.05
CA LEU A 51 -10.11 8.58 17.52
C LEU A 51 -10.44 9.85 16.74
N TYR A 52 -10.36 11.00 17.41
CA TYR A 52 -10.56 12.32 16.81
C TYR A 52 -9.30 13.17 17.01
N PRO A 53 -8.20 12.86 16.31
CA PRO A 53 -6.95 13.58 16.46
C PRO A 53 -7.04 15.00 15.89
N LYS A 54 -6.30 15.92 16.52
CA LYS A 54 -6.03 17.28 16.00
C LYS A 54 -5.27 17.20 14.67
N ARG A 55 -5.18 18.33 13.96
CA ARG A 55 -4.53 18.38 12.63
C ARG A 55 -3.07 17.89 12.67
N GLU A 56 -2.28 18.40 13.62
CA GLU A 56 -0.87 18.05 13.81
C GLU A 56 -0.68 16.56 14.16
N GLU A 57 -1.52 16.04 15.04
CA GLU A 57 -1.51 14.63 15.46
C GLU A 57 -1.85 13.72 14.28
N ARG A 58 -2.82 14.11 13.45
CA ARG A 58 -3.21 13.38 12.24
C ARG A 58 -2.08 13.32 11.23
N GLU A 59 -1.35 14.41 11.03
CA GLU A 59 -0.19 14.46 10.15
C GLU A 59 0.94 13.55 10.65
N LYS A 60 1.22 13.58 11.96
CA LYS A 60 2.18 12.68 12.60
C LYS A 60 1.79 11.21 12.44
N LEU A 61 0.52 10.87 12.69
CA LEU A 61 0.00 9.51 12.47
C LEU A 61 0.12 9.09 11.01
N ARG A 62 -0.23 9.98 10.07
CA ARG A 62 -0.12 9.70 8.64
C ARG A 62 1.33 9.44 8.23
N LYS A 63 2.27 10.24 8.73
CA LYS A 63 3.71 10.01 8.54
C LYS A 63 4.11 8.63 9.06
N TRP A 64 3.77 8.31 10.31
CA TRP A 64 4.14 7.03 10.93
C TRP A 64 3.56 5.81 10.22
N MET A 65 2.28 5.85 9.84
CA MET A 65 1.63 4.78 9.07
C MET A 65 2.25 4.63 7.68
N GLY A 66 2.58 5.76 7.04
CA GLY A 66 3.31 5.80 5.77
C GLY A 66 4.70 5.17 5.88
N THR A 67 5.46 5.51 6.92
CA THR A 67 6.78 4.92 7.20
C THR A 67 6.67 3.41 7.38
N ALA A 68 5.73 2.94 8.22
CA ALA A 68 5.54 1.52 8.46
C ALA A 68 5.20 0.77 7.16
N ARG A 69 4.32 1.33 6.33
CA ARG A 69 3.96 0.76 5.02
C ARG A 69 5.16 0.74 4.06
N TRP A 70 5.93 1.82 4.01
CA TRP A 70 7.12 1.92 3.19
C TRP A 70 8.18 0.89 3.60
N THR A 71 8.46 0.76 4.90
CA THR A 71 9.41 -0.22 5.42
C THR A 71 8.99 -1.64 5.09
N TYR A 72 7.70 -1.97 5.23
CA TYR A 72 7.18 -3.27 4.82
C TYR A 72 7.48 -3.56 3.35
N ASN A 73 7.18 -2.61 2.47
CA ASN A 73 7.40 -2.79 1.02
C ASN A 73 8.90 -2.95 0.71
N LYS A 74 9.78 -2.22 1.41
CA LYS A 74 11.23 -2.35 1.26
C LYS A 74 11.73 -3.72 1.73
N CYS A 75 11.31 -4.18 2.90
CA CYS A 75 11.65 -5.51 3.38
C CYS A 75 11.14 -6.61 2.44
N LEU A 76 9.90 -6.49 1.96
CA LEU A 76 9.31 -7.45 1.01
C LEU A 76 10.09 -7.50 -0.30
N HIS A 77 10.48 -6.34 -0.83
CA HIS A 77 11.32 -6.23 -2.02
C HIS A 77 12.70 -6.85 -1.77
N GLY A 78 13.35 -6.56 -0.65
CA GLY A 78 14.65 -7.14 -0.28
C GLY A 78 14.62 -8.66 -0.14
N ILE A 79 13.54 -9.22 0.40
CA ILE A 79 13.35 -10.68 0.49
C ILE A 79 13.15 -11.28 -0.91
N THR A 80 12.35 -10.63 -1.77
CA THR A 80 11.91 -11.20 -3.05
C THR A 80 12.96 -11.03 -4.15
N LYS A 81 13.65 -9.89 -4.18
CA LYS A 81 14.59 -9.51 -5.24
C LYS A 81 16.06 -9.65 -4.83
N GLU A 82 16.39 -9.24 -3.60
CA GLU A 82 17.78 -9.22 -3.10
C GLU A 82 18.11 -10.48 -2.28
N ASN A 83 17.15 -11.42 -2.15
CA ASN A 83 17.26 -12.70 -1.43
C ASN A 83 17.79 -12.55 0.01
N ILE A 84 17.44 -11.45 0.68
CA ILE A 84 17.78 -11.23 2.09
C ILE A 84 17.04 -12.24 2.95
N LYS A 85 17.73 -12.82 3.95
CA LYS A 85 17.12 -13.75 4.91
C LYS A 85 15.90 -13.09 5.56
N ARG A 86 14.81 -13.85 5.70
CA ARG A 86 13.58 -13.44 6.41
C ARG A 86 13.78 -13.39 7.93
N ASN A 87 14.82 -12.69 8.38
CA ASN A 87 15.17 -12.52 9.77
C ASN A 87 15.07 -11.04 10.13
N LYS A 88 14.44 -10.77 11.27
CA LYS A 88 14.18 -9.42 11.77
C LYS A 88 15.45 -8.62 12.00
N LYS A 89 16.54 -9.25 12.45
CA LYS A 89 17.83 -8.57 12.66
C LYS A 89 18.45 -8.12 11.33
N ASP A 90 18.45 -9.02 10.35
CA ASP A 90 19.07 -8.79 9.05
C ASP A 90 18.31 -7.69 8.28
N LEU A 91 16.97 -7.76 8.21
CA LEU A 91 16.15 -6.74 7.55
C LEU A 91 16.30 -5.34 8.17
N ARG A 92 16.46 -5.26 9.50
CA ARG A 92 16.72 -3.98 10.17
C ARG A 92 18.09 -3.42 9.83
N ALA A 93 19.10 -4.27 9.79
CA ALA A 93 20.45 -3.86 9.42
C ALA A 93 20.51 -3.27 8.01
N HIS A 94 19.75 -3.85 7.09
CA HIS A 94 19.68 -3.41 5.70
C HIS A 94 18.83 -2.16 5.46
N PHE A 95 17.68 -2.00 6.12
CA PHE A 95 16.70 -0.95 5.75
C PHE A 95 16.39 0.11 6.80
N LEU A 96 16.79 -0.08 8.07
CA LEU A 96 16.35 0.78 9.17
C LEU A 96 17.50 1.35 10.01
N ASN A 97 18.67 0.72 10.01
CA ASN A 97 19.83 1.24 10.71
C ASN A 97 20.36 2.50 10.04
N ALA A 98 20.89 3.44 10.82
CA ALA A 98 21.46 4.71 10.31
C ALA A 98 22.49 4.49 9.18
N LYS A 99 23.28 3.41 9.25
CA LYS A 99 24.28 3.02 8.24
C LYS A 99 23.67 2.79 6.85
N ALA A 100 22.41 2.34 6.77
CA ALA A 100 21.71 2.10 5.50
C ALA A 100 21.37 3.40 4.75
N PHE A 101 21.30 4.52 5.46
CA PHE A 101 20.90 5.83 4.89
C PHE A 101 22.09 6.72 4.52
N ASN A 102 23.32 6.23 4.68
CA ASN A 102 24.51 6.98 4.28
C ASN A 102 24.54 7.26 2.78
N THR A 103 24.03 6.30 1.97
CA THR A 103 23.99 6.40 0.50
C THR A 103 22.75 7.13 -0.01
N THR A 104 21.66 7.17 0.77
CA THR A 104 20.35 7.74 0.37
C THR A 104 19.87 8.75 1.41
N PRO A 105 20.46 9.96 1.44
CA PRO A 105 20.13 10.97 2.44
C PRO A 105 18.66 11.44 2.36
N GLU A 106 18.00 11.29 1.20
CA GLU A 106 16.59 11.62 1.03
C GLU A 106 15.63 10.76 1.88
N LEU A 107 16.10 9.62 2.40
CA LEU A 107 15.29 8.70 3.22
C LEU A 107 15.48 8.88 4.73
N LYS A 108 16.23 9.89 5.17
CA LYS A 108 16.48 10.15 6.61
C LYS A 108 15.21 10.36 7.44
N TRP A 109 14.12 10.80 6.83
CA TRP A 109 12.82 10.99 7.50
C TRP A 109 12.26 9.71 8.14
N VAL A 110 12.71 8.54 7.71
CA VAL A 110 12.34 7.24 8.31
C VAL A 110 12.82 7.14 9.76
N LEU A 111 13.98 7.72 10.07
CA LEU A 111 14.59 7.69 11.41
C LEU A 111 13.83 8.56 12.43
N GLU A 112 13.05 9.52 11.97
CA GLU A 112 12.18 10.34 12.84
C GLU A 112 10.98 9.55 13.39
N THR A 113 10.63 8.44 12.74
CA THR A 113 9.51 7.61 13.17
C THR A 113 9.96 6.68 14.30
N PRO A 114 9.24 6.63 15.43
CA PRO A 114 9.60 5.73 16.51
C PRO A 114 9.58 4.26 16.05
N MET A 115 10.68 3.56 16.29
CA MET A 115 10.93 2.17 15.87
C MET A 115 9.81 1.19 16.26
N ILE A 116 9.11 1.44 17.37
CA ILE A 116 8.03 0.57 17.83
C ILE A 116 6.88 0.44 16.82
N PHE A 117 6.58 1.52 16.07
CA PHE A 117 5.54 1.50 15.04
C PHE A 117 5.96 0.74 13.79
N VAL A 118 7.24 0.81 13.43
CA VAL A 118 7.77 0.21 12.20
C VAL A 118 7.87 -1.31 12.30
N ILE A 119 8.23 -1.83 13.47
CA ILE A 119 8.50 -3.26 13.68
C ILE A 119 7.23 -4.06 13.99
N ARG A 120 6.29 -3.49 14.76
CA ARG A 120 5.17 -4.25 15.33
C ARG A 120 4.07 -4.54 14.30
N LEU A 121 3.94 -3.68 13.29
CA LEU A 121 2.97 -3.85 12.20
C LEU A 121 3.30 -5.03 11.26
N TRP A 122 4.55 -5.51 11.25
CA TRP A 122 4.97 -6.61 10.38
C TRP A 122 4.84 -8.00 11.00
N MET A 123 5.09 -8.13 12.31
CA MET A 123 5.08 -9.45 12.97
C MET A 123 3.68 -9.97 13.34
N THR A 124 2.63 -9.18 13.12
CA THR A 124 1.26 -9.50 13.53
C THR A 124 0.31 -9.79 12.35
N CYS A 125 0.79 -9.67 11.12
CA CYS A 125 0.11 -10.10 9.90
C CYS A 125 0.80 -11.35 9.34
#